data_AF-A0A4R4LF45-F1
#
_entry.id   AF-A0A4R4LF45-F1
#
_cell.length_a   1.000
_cell.length_b   1.000
_cell.length_c   1.000
_cell.angle_alpha   90.00
_cell.angle_beta   90.00
_cell.angle_gamma   90.00
#
_symmetry.space_group_name_H-M   'P 1'
#
loop_
_entity.id
_entity.type
_entity.pdbx_description
1 polymer ?
#
loop_
_entity_poly.entity_id
_entity_poly.type
_entity_poly.pdbx_seq_one_letter_code
_entity_poly.pdbx_strand_id
1 'polypeptide(L)'
;MTGSTFKLAEACFRNGLLDFTDAKISAVVVLSYARFCGGEVSFERARMASVPGLAGAQVDSGALVFKSVKFSPASINFGYYLTDRMLHIKGGRVSFNSAEIKTPYCMSIVVCMSGGELDFSFADITAKRFSMRESDISGGLVNFQFAKLEVDGIDLAGVGLSGGLIDMSKVCKWPGPPLTEGGRIVDSEFLALPSPEWKFEDEPPF
;
A
#
# COMPACT_ATOMS: atom_id res chain seq x y z
N MET A 1 -5.04 5.99 -22.05
CA MET A 1 -6.41 5.42 -22.18
C MET A 1 -7.44 6.43 -21.73
N THR A 2 -8.46 6.67 -22.55
CA THR A 2 -9.61 7.54 -22.29
C THR A 2 -10.88 6.70 -22.20
N GLY A 3 -11.81 7.06 -21.32
CA GLY A 3 -12.99 6.27 -20.95
C GLY A 3 -13.26 6.36 -19.45
N SER A 4 -14.45 5.97 -19.00
CA SER A 4 -14.81 6.03 -17.57
C SER A 4 -14.09 4.95 -16.75
N THR A 5 -13.87 3.76 -17.34
CA THR A 5 -13.27 2.62 -16.63
C THR A 5 -12.45 1.73 -17.56
N PHE A 6 -11.28 1.30 -17.09
CA PHE A 6 -10.46 0.24 -17.66
C PHE A 6 -10.53 -0.98 -16.74
N LYS A 7 -11.22 -2.03 -17.17
CA LYS A 7 -11.49 -3.21 -16.33
C LYS A 7 -10.54 -4.35 -16.69
N LEU A 8 -9.81 -4.81 -15.69
CA LEU A 8 -9.03 -6.04 -15.66
C LEU A 8 -9.50 -6.94 -14.49
N ALA A 9 -10.73 -6.71 -14.01
CA ALA A 9 -11.33 -7.48 -12.93
C ALA A 9 -11.45 -8.96 -13.32
N GLU A 10 -11.22 -9.85 -12.35
CA GLU A 10 -11.27 -11.31 -12.53
C GLU A 10 -10.28 -11.89 -13.58
N ALA A 11 -9.44 -11.04 -14.19
CA ALA A 11 -8.45 -11.48 -15.15
C ALA A 11 -7.39 -12.35 -14.47
N CYS A 12 -6.87 -13.34 -15.21
CA CYS A 12 -5.80 -14.20 -14.73
C CYS A 12 -4.53 -13.98 -15.55
N PHE A 13 -3.52 -13.38 -14.92
CA PHE A 13 -2.21 -13.11 -15.50
C PHE A 13 -1.26 -14.27 -15.14
N ARG A 14 -1.06 -15.17 -16.12
CA ARG A 14 -0.20 -16.35 -15.98
C ARG A 14 0.98 -16.21 -16.93
N ASN A 15 2.10 -15.72 -16.38
CA ASN A 15 3.31 -15.39 -17.13
C ASN A 15 3.11 -14.23 -18.11
N GLY A 16 4.22 -13.60 -18.52
CA GLY A 16 4.20 -12.46 -19.42
C GLY A 16 3.97 -11.12 -18.72
N LEU A 17 4.12 -10.05 -19.51
CA LEU A 17 4.08 -8.67 -19.06
C LEU A 17 2.95 -7.94 -19.80
N LEU A 18 2.03 -7.35 -19.05
CA LEU A 18 1.14 -6.31 -19.54
C LEU A 18 1.70 -4.95 -19.13
N ASP A 19 2.27 -4.23 -20.09
CA ASP A 19 3.06 -3.02 -19.84
C ASP A 19 2.29 -1.74 -20.19
N PHE A 20 2.11 -0.87 -19.20
CA PHE A 20 1.58 0.49 -19.31
C PHE A 20 2.61 1.54 -18.88
N THR A 21 3.90 1.22 -19.01
CA THR A 21 4.98 2.13 -18.66
C THR A 21 4.83 3.47 -19.38
N ASP A 22 5.02 4.56 -18.64
CA ASP A 22 4.87 5.95 -19.09
C ASP A 22 3.46 6.32 -19.62
N ALA A 23 2.45 5.45 -19.45
CA ALA A 23 1.11 5.69 -19.95
C ALA A 23 0.40 6.84 -19.21
N LYS A 24 -0.43 7.58 -19.95
CA LYS A 24 -1.44 8.48 -19.37
C LYS A 24 -2.79 7.77 -19.31
N ILE A 25 -3.28 7.51 -18.10
CA ILE A 25 -4.52 6.78 -17.84
C ILE A 25 -5.49 7.69 -17.09
N SER A 26 -6.51 8.18 -17.80
CA SER A 26 -7.56 9.01 -17.21
C SER A 26 -8.78 8.19 -16.75
N ALA A 27 -8.86 6.91 -17.12
CA ALA A 27 -9.92 6.00 -16.70
C ALA A 27 -9.66 5.46 -15.28
N VAL A 28 -10.73 5.07 -14.59
CA VAL A 28 -10.61 4.28 -13.35
C VAL A 28 -10.13 2.87 -13.70
N VAL A 29 -9.02 2.42 -13.11
CA VAL A 29 -8.51 1.07 -13.32
C VAL A 29 -9.09 0.14 -12.26
N VAL A 30 -9.72 -0.95 -12.68
CA VAL A 30 -10.35 -1.93 -11.78
C VAL A 30 -9.65 -3.28 -11.94
N LEU A 31 -9.02 -3.74 -10.87
CA LEU A 31 -8.29 -5.00 -10.77
C LEU A 31 -8.90 -5.93 -9.70
N SER A 32 -10.12 -5.64 -9.25
CA SER A 32 -10.81 -6.45 -8.25
C SER A 32 -10.88 -7.92 -8.70
N TYR A 33 -10.56 -8.84 -7.79
CA TYR A 33 -10.51 -10.29 -8.05
C TYR A 33 -9.55 -10.73 -9.17
N ALA A 34 -8.69 -9.84 -9.68
CA ALA A 34 -7.65 -10.22 -10.61
C ALA A 34 -6.61 -11.14 -9.93
N ARG A 35 -6.04 -12.07 -10.70
CA ARG A 35 -5.07 -13.05 -10.21
C ARG A 35 -3.73 -12.92 -10.93
N PHE A 36 -2.66 -12.77 -10.18
CA PHE A 36 -1.28 -12.63 -10.67
C PHE A 36 -0.48 -13.88 -10.27
N CYS A 37 -0.50 -14.88 -11.15
CA CYS A 37 0.12 -16.19 -10.95
C CYS A 37 1.38 -16.30 -11.83
N GLY A 38 2.37 -15.44 -11.58
CA GLY A 38 3.63 -15.35 -12.34
C GLY A 38 3.62 -14.32 -13.48
N GLY A 39 2.47 -13.75 -13.83
CA GLY A 39 2.40 -12.61 -14.75
C GLY A 39 2.63 -11.27 -14.04
N GLU A 40 3.11 -10.28 -14.80
CA GLU A 40 3.31 -8.91 -14.35
C GLU A 40 2.34 -7.95 -15.05
N VAL A 41 1.73 -7.04 -14.30
CA VAL A 41 1.09 -5.84 -14.85
C VAL A 41 1.86 -4.63 -14.33
N SER A 42 2.50 -3.89 -15.24
CA SER A 42 3.30 -2.73 -14.90
C SER A 42 2.63 -1.43 -15.34
N PHE A 43 2.61 -0.46 -14.45
CA PHE A 43 2.25 0.93 -14.67
C PHE A 43 3.43 1.85 -14.38
N GLU A 44 4.67 1.36 -14.50
CA GLU A 44 5.85 2.13 -14.11
C GLU A 44 5.87 3.53 -14.77
N ARG A 45 6.10 4.58 -13.96
CA ARG A 45 6.10 6.00 -14.40
C ARG A 45 4.80 6.50 -15.05
N ALA A 46 3.72 5.72 -14.99
CA ALA A 46 2.43 6.14 -15.51
C ALA A 46 1.87 7.35 -14.74
N ARG A 47 0.99 8.10 -15.42
CA ARG A 47 0.16 9.16 -14.81
C ARG A 47 -1.27 8.66 -14.75
N MET A 48 -1.78 8.47 -13.55
CA MET A 48 -3.08 7.83 -13.32
C MET A 48 -4.04 8.80 -12.63
N ALA A 49 -5.31 8.78 -13.05
CA ALA A 49 -6.34 9.62 -12.42
C ALA A 49 -6.71 9.16 -11.00
N SER A 50 -6.52 7.87 -10.70
CA SER A 50 -6.85 7.25 -9.41
C SER A 50 -5.99 6.01 -9.20
N VAL A 51 -5.87 5.58 -7.94
CA VAL A 51 -5.25 4.30 -7.61
C VAL A 51 -6.18 3.15 -7.97
N PRO A 52 -5.69 2.02 -8.51
CA PRO A 52 -6.57 0.94 -8.92
C PRO A 52 -7.31 0.27 -7.75
N GLY A 53 -8.55 -0.14 -8.00
CA GLY A 53 -9.29 -0.97 -7.06
C GLY A 53 -8.74 -2.40 -7.03
N LEU A 54 -8.23 -2.83 -5.88
CA LEU A 54 -7.58 -4.15 -5.68
C LEU A 54 -8.41 -5.13 -4.83
N ALA A 55 -9.69 -4.84 -4.60
CA ALA A 55 -10.53 -5.63 -3.72
C ALA A 55 -10.61 -7.10 -4.18
N GLY A 56 -10.20 -8.04 -3.32
CA GLY A 56 -10.20 -9.47 -3.62
C GLY A 56 -9.12 -9.92 -4.62
N ALA A 57 -8.24 -9.01 -5.07
CA ALA A 57 -7.13 -9.37 -5.96
C ALA A 57 -6.15 -10.33 -5.26
N GLN A 58 -5.54 -11.23 -6.03
CA GLN A 58 -4.63 -12.26 -5.51
C GLN A 58 -3.28 -12.19 -6.23
N VAL A 59 -2.21 -11.96 -5.48
CA VAL A 59 -0.85 -11.85 -5.98
C VAL A 59 -0.04 -13.03 -5.42
N ASP A 60 -0.05 -14.13 -6.18
CA ASP A 60 0.53 -15.41 -5.76
C ASP A 60 2.04 -15.41 -5.98
N SER A 61 2.48 -15.34 -7.24
CA SER A 61 3.89 -15.31 -7.64
C SER A 61 4.17 -14.28 -8.76
N GLY A 62 3.15 -13.50 -9.12
CA GLY A 62 3.25 -12.42 -10.10
C GLY A 62 3.54 -11.07 -9.45
N ALA A 63 3.47 -10.02 -10.26
CA ALA A 63 3.73 -8.66 -9.81
C ALA A 63 2.68 -7.66 -10.32
N LEU A 64 2.37 -6.68 -9.48
CA LEU A 64 1.60 -5.50 -9.83
C LEU A 64 2.43 -4.27 -9.47
N VAL A 65 2.87 -3.52 -10.49
CA VAL A 65 3.90 -2.51 -10.33
C VAL A 65 3.33 -1.12 -10.61
N PHE A 66 3.36 -0.25 -9.60
CA PHE A 66 3.04 1.18 -9.65
C PHE A 66 4.28 2.03 -9.33
N LYS A 67 5.45 1.55 -9.72
CA LYS A 67 6.72 2.22 -9.45
C LYS A 67 6.76 3.60 -10.10
N SER A 68 7.10 4.63 -9.33
CA SER A 68 7.19 6.02 -9.82
C SER A 68 5.90 6.55 -10.46
N VAL A 69 4.75 5.95 -10.15
CA VAL A 69 3.44 6.41 -10.64
C VAL A 69 3.06 7.71 -9.96
N LYS A 70 2.43 8.61 -10.72
CA LYS A 70 1.78 9.80 -10.16
C LYS A 70 0.27 9.62 -10.20
N PHE A 71 -0.34 9.51 -9.02
CA PHE A 71 -1.78 9.48 -8.87
C PHE A 71 -2.34 10.89 -8.72
N SER A 72 -3.41 11.19 -9.45
CA SER A 72 -4.12 12.46 -9.29
C SER A 72 -4.97 12.42 -8.00
N PRO A 73 -5.31 13.58 -7.39
CA PRO A 73 -5.95 13.63 -6.07
C PRO A 73 -7.39 13.10 -5.93
N ALA A 74 -7.89 12.28 -6.85
CA ALA A 74 -9.22 11.72 -6.76
C ALA A 74 -9.25 10.57 -5.72
N SER A 75 -10.35 10.49 -4.97
CA SER A 75 -10.60 9.58 -3.85
C SER A 75 -10.05 8.15 -4.04
N ILE A 76 -9.22 7.72 -3.08
CA ILE A 76 -8.61 6.38 -3.04
C ILE A 76 -9.32 5.59 -1.95
N ASN A 77 -9.86 4.43 -2.29
CA ASN A 77 -10.33 3.46 -1.30
C ASN A 77 -9.88 2.06 -1.76
N PHE A 78 -8.93 1.44 -1.05
CA PHE A 78 -8.64 0.02 -1.24
C PHE A 78 -9.49 -0.79 -0.26
N GLY A 79 -10.62 -1.31 -0.76
CA GLY A 79 -11.38 -2.35 -0.08
C GLY A 79 -12.26 -1.86 1.07
N TYR A 80 -13.55 -2.20 1.00
CA TYR A 80 -14.42 -2.18 2.16
C TYR A 80 -14.09 -3.37 3.07
N TYR A 81 -14.37 -3.25 4.38
CA TYR A 81 -14.18 -4.20 5.49
C TYR A 81 -14.94 -5.54 5.37
N LEU A 82 -15.03 -6.12 4.18
CA LEU A 82 -15.53 -7.48 4.00
C LEU A 82 -14.34 -8.38 3.72
N THR A 83 -14.20 -9.46 4.47
CA THR A 83 -13.06 -10.39 4.42
C THR A 83 -12.85 -11.01 3.03
N ASP A 84 -13.89 -11.07 2.20
CA ASP A 84 -13.83 -11.52 0.79
C ASP A 84 -13.25 -10.47 -0.18
N ARG A 85 -12.99 -9.25 0.29
CA ARG A 85 -12.51 -8.11 -0.51
C ARG A 85 -11.12 -7.62 -0.15
N MET A 86 -10.38 -8.36 0.67
CA MET A 86 -8.98 -8.05 0.99
C MET A 86 -8.07 -8.25 -0.23
N LEU A 87 -6.97 -7.51 -0.28
CA LEU A 87 -5.88 -7.83 -1.21
C LEU A 87 -5.08 -9.02 -0.62
N HIS A 88 -4.98 -10.12 -1.37
CA HIS A 88 -4.19 -11.27 -0.96
C HIS A 88 -2.81 -11.25 -1.61
N ILE A 89 -1.74 -11.32 -0.81
CA ILE A 89 -0.36 -11.46 -1.29
C ILE A 89 0.21 -12.74 -0.68
N LYS A 90 0.46 -13.76 -1.50
CA LYS A 90 0.87 -15.10 -1.04
C LYS A 90 2.33 -15.43 -1.34
N GLY A 91 3.04 -14.53 -2.02
CA GLY A 91 4.41 -14.74 -2.48
C GLY A 91 4.88 -13.77 -3.57
N GLY A 92 3.95 -13.07 -4.22
CA GLY A 92 4.27 -12.08 -5.26
C GLY A 92 4.44 -10.67 -4.69
N ARG A 93 4.44 -9.67 -5.57
CA ARG A 93 4.75 -8.29 -5.21
C ARG A 93 3.69 -7.30 -5.67
N VAL A 94 3.28 -6.40 -4.78
CA VAL A 94 2.58 -5.16 -5.12
C VAL A 94 3.50 -4.00 -4.76
N SER A 95 3.93 -3.21 -5.74
CA SER A 95 4.89 -2.14 -5.51
C SER A 95 4.32 -0.78 -5.85
N PHE A 96 4.36 0.14 -4.90
CA PHE A 96 4.18 1.57 -5.01
C PHE A 96 5.52 2.31 -4.80
N ASN A 97 6.65 1.63 -5.07
CA ASN A 97 7.97 2.20 -4.87
C ASN A 97 8.10 3.56 -5.58
N SER A 98 8.55 4.59 -4.87
CA SER A 98 8.68 5.96 -5.41
C SER A 98 7.39 6.57 -5.98
N ALA A 99 6.20 6.01 -5.69
CA ALA A 99 4.94 6.54 -6.18
C ALA A 99 4.55 7.83 -5.44
N GLU A 100 3.88 8.74 -6.14
CA GLU A 100 3.29 9.96 -5.60
C GLU A 100 1.78 9.72 -5.41
N ILE A 101 1.35 9.55 -4.15
CA ILE A 101 -0.03 9.27 -3.75
C ILE A 101 -0.54 10.45 -2.92
N LYS A 102 -1.31 11.33 -3.53
CA LYS A 102 -1.86 12.52 -2.86
C LYS A 102 -3.37 12.42 -2.85
N THR A 103 -4.01 12.56 -1.70
CA THR A 103 -5.47 12.53 -1.58
C THR A 103 -5.94 13.35 -0.38
N PRO A 104 -7.08 14.05 -0.45
CA PRO A 104 -7.63 14.74 0.73
C PRO A 104 -8.34 13.77 1.69
N TYR A 105 -8.43 12.49 1.35
CA TYR A 105 -9.18 11.48 2.11
C TYR A 105 -8.25 10.54 2.90
N CYS A 106 -8.83 9.59 3.63
CA CYS A 106 -8.07 8.50 4.22
C CYS A 106 -7.61 7.52 3.13
N MET A 107 -6.35 7.11 3.18
CA MET A 107 -5.84 5.98 2.43
C MET A 107 -5.96 4.73 3.30
N SER A 108 -6.85 3.81 2.93
CA SER A 108 -7.02 2.53 3.62
C SER A 108 -6.64 1.40 2.69
N ILE A 109 -5.91 0.41 3.21
CA ILE A 109 -5.60 -0.84 2.52
C ILE A 109 -5.67 -2.01 3.50
N VAL A 110 -6.56 -2.96 3.23
CA VAL A 110 -6.70 -4.18 4.04
C VAL A 110 -6.09 -5.34 3.27
N VAL A 111 -5.09 -5.98 3.87
CA VAL A 111 -4.31 -7.04 3.22
C VAL A 111 -4.34 -8.33 4.02
N CYS A 112 -4.29 -9.45 3.30
CA CYS A 112 -3.99 -10.77 3.84
C CYS A 112 -2.69 -11.25 3.18
N MET A 113 -1.60 -11.21 3.95
CA MET A 113 -0.26 -11.57 3.52
C MET A 113 0.22 -12.83 4.21
N SER A 114 0.54 -13.86 3.42
CA SER A 114 1.20 -15.09 3.90
C SER A 114 2.64 -15.21 3.39
N GLY A 115 3.14 -14.15 2.73
CA GLY A 115 4.41 -14.09 2.02
C GLY A 115 4.45 -12.91 1.05
N GLY A 116 5.54 -12.78 0.29
CA GLY A 116 5.66 -11.72 -0.72
C GLY A 116 5.92 -10.33 -0.16
N GLU A 117 5.63 -9.30 -0.95
CA GLU A 117 5.96 -7.91 -0.61
C GLU A 117 4.85 -6.93 -1.02
N LEU A 118 4.53 -6.02 -0.10
CA LEU A 118 3.80 -4.78 -0.35
C LEU A 118 4.76 -3.61 -0.12
N ASP A 119 5.17 -2.96 -1.20
CA ASP A 119 6.31 -2.05 -1.18
C ASP A 119 5.89 -0.59 -1.38
N PHE A 120 6.01 0.23 -0.34
CA PHE A 120 5.85 1.69 -0.37
C PHE A 120 7.19 2.44 -0.23
N SER A 121 8.33 1.75 -0.39
CA SER A 121 9.63 2.40 -0.20
C SER A 121 9.79 3.61 -1.12
N PHE A 122 10.35 4.69 -0.61
CA PHE A 122 10.49 5.98 -1.30
C PHE A 122 9.17 6.65 -1.76
N ALA A 123 7.99 6.12 -1.42
CA ALA A 123 6.73 6.73 -1.81
C ALA A 123 6.51 8.08 -1.11
N ASP A 124 5.86 9.01 -1.81
CA ASP A 124 5.40 10.29 -1.27
C ASP A 124 3.87 10.21 -1.07
N ILE A 125 3.46 9.99 0.18
CA ILE A 125 2.07 9.74 0.57
C ILE A 125 1.55 10.93 1.37
N THR A 126 0.60 11.67 0.79
CA THR A 126 -0.16 12.72 1.48
C THR A 126 -1.63 12.30 1.55
N ALA A 127 -2.15 12.13 2.77
CA ALA A 127 -3.52 11.71 3.01
C ALA A 127 -4.01 12.24 4.36
N LYS A 128 -5.31 12.21 4.63
CA LYS A 128 -5.82 12.53 5.98
C LYS A 128 -5.31 11.52 7.01
N ARG A 129 -5.32 10.24 6.65
CA ARG A 129 -4.89 9.11 7.49
C ARG A 129 -4.43 7.98 6.60
N PHE A 130 -3.44 7.22 7.06
CA PHE A 130 -3.10 5.92 6.47
C PHE A 130 -3.63 4.80 7.38
N SER A 131 -4.30 3.79 6.83
CA SER A 131 -4.87 2.69 7.60
C SER A 131 -4.57 1.35 6.97
N MET A 132 -4.12 0.41 7.78
CA MET A 132 -4.08 -1.02 7.48
C MET A 132 -4.90 -1.85 8.47
N ARG A 133 -5.84 -1.21 9.17
CA ARG A 133 -6.72 -1.83 10.16
C ARG A 133 -7.24 -3.20 9.67
N GLU A 134 -7.25 -4.17 10.58
CA GLU A 134 -7.74 -5.54 10.33
C GLU A 134 -6.98 -6.32 9.23
N SER A 135 -5.78 -5.88 8.85
CA SER A 135 -4.91 -6.67 7.99
C SER A 135 -4.34 -7.88 8.74
N ASP A 136 -4.15 -8.98 8.03
CA ASP A 136 -3.47 -10.18 8.54
C ASP A 136 -2.15 -10.35 7.78
N ILE A 137 -1.03 -10.27 8.49
CA ILE A 137 0.33 -10.35 7.96
C ILE A 137 1.07 -11.47 8.70
N SER A 138 0.84 -12.69 8.24
CA SER A 138 1.46 -13.94 8.74
C SER A 138 2.77 -14.28 8.01
N GLY A 139 3.18 -13.47 7.04
CA GLY A 139 4.45 -13.62 6.34
C GLY A 139 4.67 -12.49 5.33
N GLY A 140 5.92 -12.34 4.87
CA GLY A 140 6.29 -11.32 3.90
C GLY A 140 6.63 -9.96 4.53
N LEU A 141 6.68 -8.94 3.68
CA LEU A 141 7.15 -7.60 4.05
C LEU A 141 6.19 -6.51 3.56
N VAL A 142 5.79 -5.63 4.46
CA VAL A 142 5.23 -4.31 4.13
C VAL A 142 6.34 -3.27 4.34
N ASN A 143 6.86 -2.69 3.26
CA ASN A 143 8.06 -1.87 3.30
C ASN A 143 7.72 -0.38 3.17
N PHE A 144 8.06 0.44 4.17
CA PHE A 144 7.97 1.91 4.14
C PHE A 144 9.33 2.60 4.22
N GLN A 145 10.44 1.88 4.00
CA GLN A 145 11.76 2.50 4.08
C GLN A 145 11.86 3.70 3.14
N PHE A 146 12.31 4.82 3.68
CA PHE A 146 12.47 6.10 3.00
C PHE A 146 11.18 6.76 2.48
N ALA A 147 10.00 6.21 2.80
CA ALA A 147 8.74 6.84 2.46
C ALA A 147 8.56 8.17 3.19
N LYS A 148 7.81 9.10 2.59
CA LYS A 148 7.32 10.31 3.23
C LYS A 148 5.84 10.13 3.53
N LEU A 149 5.48 10.13 4.81
CA LEU A 149 4.10 9.97 5.26
C LEU A 149 3.60 11.30 5.83
N GLU A 150 2.91 12.08 4.99
CA GLU A 150 2.23 13.31 5.36
C GLU A 150 0.76 13.01 5.67
N VAL A 151 0.53 12.45 6.87
CA VAL A 151 -0.80 12.02 7.33
C VAL A 151 -1.03 12.43 8.79
N ASP A 152 -2.29 12.58 9.20
CA ASP A 152 -2.62 12.92 10.59
C ASP A 152 -2.42 11.73 11.56
N GLY A 153 -2.20 10.53 11.01
CA GLY A 153 -1.91 9.33 11.79
C GLY A 153 -1.91 8.06 10.95
N ILE A 154 -1.41 7.00 11.58
CA ILE A 154 -1.38 5.64 11.04
C ILE A 154 -2.28 4.76 11.92
N ASP A 155 -3.23 4.05 11.32
CA ASP A 155 -4.13 3.13 12.03
C ASP A 155 -3.79 1.67 11.70
N LEU A 156 -3.28 0.95 12.69
CA LEU A 156 -2.98 -0.49 12.64
C LEU A 156 -3.84 -1.27 13.65
N ALA A 157 -4.99 -0.74 14.07
CA ALA A 157 -5.89 -1.45 14.96
C ALA A 157 -6.30 -2.81 14.36
N GLY A 158 -6.29 -3.87 15.18
CA GLY A 158 -6.66 -5.21 14.73
C GLY A 158 -5.73 -5.84 13.69
N VAL A 159 -4.55 -5.26 13.41
CA VAL A 159 -3.57 -5.90 12.53
C VAL A 159 -2.99 -7.13 13.22
N GLY A 160 -3.15 -8.30 12.59
CA GLY A 160 -2.50 -9.54 13.00
C GLY A 160 -1.09 -9.62 12.41
N LEU A 161 -0.07 -9.81 13.25
CA LEU A 161 1.30 -10.05 12.83
C LEU A 161 1.74 -11.41 13.34
N SER A 162 2.14 -12.31 12.44
CA SER A 162 2.63 -13.64 12.83
C SER A 162 3.70 -14.13 11.86
N GLY A 163 4.87 -13.49 11.88
CA GLY A 163 6.01 -13.85 11.01
C GLY A 163 6.20 -12.98 9.77
N GLY A 164 5.27 -12.07 9.47
CA GLY A 164 5.48 -10.98 8.51
C GLY A 164 5.94 -9.69 9.20
N LEU A 165 6.57 -8.79 8.45
CA LEU A 165 7.15 -7.55 8.97
C LEU A 165 6.48 -6.32 8.34
N ILE A 166 6.12 -5.34 9.16
CA ILE A 166 5.90 -3.96 8.72
C ILE A 166 7.15 -3.16 9.05
N ASP A 167 7.90 -2.74 8.03
CA ASP A 167 9.13 -1.97 8.20
C ASP A 167 8.91 -0.48 7.95
N MET A 168 8.87 0.28 9.05
CA MET A 168 8.82 1.74 9.08
C MET A 168 10.13 2.35 9.61
N SER A 169 11.19 1.55 9.81
CA SER A 169 12.40 1.94 10.53
C SER A 169 13.14 3.14 9.94
N LYS A 170 12.95 3.39 8.64
CA LYS A 170 13.61 4.47 7.88
C LYS A 170 12.63 5.42 7.21
N VAL A 171 11.41 5.55 7.71
CA VAL A 171 10.45 6.54 7.19
C VAL A 171 11.05 7.94 7.31
N CYS A 172 11.11 8.70 6.21
CA CYS A 172 11.74 10.02 6.15
C CYS A 172 10.88 11.12 6.79
N LYS A 173 9.56 10.97 6.74
CA LYS A 173 8.62 11.89 7.39
C LYS A 173 7.58 11.07 8.14
N TRP A 174 7.66 11.14 9.47
CA TRP A 174 6.94 10.26 10.38
C TRP A 174 5.83 11.03 11.09
N PRO A 175 4.56 10.60 11.01
CA PRO A 175 3.43 11.27 11.65
C PRO A 175 3.33 10.96 13.15
N GLY A 176 4.20 10.10 13.69
CA GLY A 176 4.12 9.57 15.04
C GLY A 176 3.72 8.08 15.06
N PRO A 177 3.75 7.45 16.26
CA PRO A 177 3.47 6.03 16.42
C PRO A 177 2.05 5.66 15.94
N PRO A 178 1.86 4.46 15.39
CA PRO A 178 0.56 4.01 14.93
C PRO A 178 -0.43 3.82 16.09
N LEU A 179 -1.70 4.10 15.82
CA LEU A 179 -2.81 3.71 16.67
C LEU A 179 -2.95 2.18 16.63
N THR A 180 -3.09 1.58 17.80
CA THR A 180 -3.31 0.13 17.99
C THR A 180 -4.48 -0.10 18.93
N GLU A 181 -5.15 -1.25 18.80
CA GLU A 181 -6.24 -1.60 19.71
C GLU A 181 -5.72 -1.69 21.16
N GLY A 182 -6.38 -0.98 22.08
CA GLY A 182 -5.98 -0.93 23.50
C GLY A 182 -4.63 -0.24 23.77
N GLY A 183 -4.03 0.45 22.78
CA GLY A 183 -2.75 1.15 22.94
C GLY A 183 -1.53 0.23 23.02
N ARG A 184 -1.65 -1.04 22.64
CA ARG A 184 -0.55 -1.99 22.57
C ARG A 184 -0.34 -2.49 21.14
N ILE A 185 0.84 -2.21 20.59
CA ILE A 185 1.41 -3.00 19.50
C ILE A 185 1.64 -4.39 20.10
N VAL A 186 0.90 -5.39 19.61
CA VAL A 186 0.89 -6.73 20.22
C VAL A 186 2.22 -7.44 20.04
N ASP A 187 2.98 -7.13 18.97
CA ASP A 187 4.30 -7.71 18.72
C ASP A 187 5.26 -6.69 18.08
N SER A 188 6.14 -6.09 18.90
CA SER A 188 7.13 -5.11 18.44
C SER A 188 8.21 -5.71 17.53
N GLU A 189 8.40 -7.03 17.52
CA GLU A 189 9.40 -7.69 16.67
C GLU A 189 9.00 -7.71 15.19
N PHE A 190 7.70 -7.63 14.91
CA PHE A 190 7.13 -7.64 13.56
C PHE A 190 6.72 -6.24 13.06
N LEU A 191 7.01 -5.21 13.86
CA LEU A 191 6.78 -3.81 13.51
C LEU A 191 8.05 -3.00 13.81
N ALA A 192 8.87 -2.78 12.78
CA ALA A 192 10.08 -1.97 12.91
C ALA A 192 9.73 -0.48 12.81
N LEU A 193 9.80 0.25 13.91
CA LEU A 193 9.51 1.69 13.97
C LEU A 193 10.79 2.53 13.83
N PRO A 194 10.69 3.82 13.44
CA PRO A 194 11.83 4.73 13.50
C PRO A 194 12.44 4.79 14.90
N SER A 195 13.77 4.88 14.98
CA SER A 195 14.51 5.05 16.25
C SER A 195 13.97 6.25 17.04
N PRO A 196 13.85 6.18 18.38
CA PRO A 196 13.26 7.24 19.22
C PRO A 196 13.98 8.61 19.24
N GLU A 197 15.03 8.81 18.44
CA GLU A 197 15.80 10.06 18.33
C GLU A 197 14.99 11.25 17.76
N TRP A 198 13.72 11.07 17.38
CA TRP A 198 12.82 12.14 16.91
C TRP A 198 12.09 12.90 18.03
N LYS A 199 12.36 12.60 19.31
CA LYS A 199 11.83 13.41 20.41
C LYS A 199 12.78 14.60 20.68
N PHE A 200 12.25 15.81 20.45
CA PHE A 200 12.80 17.14 20.79
C PHE A 200 13.76 17.78 19.77
N GLU A 201 13.22 18.28 18.67
CA GLU A 201 13.53 19.65 18.23
C GLU A 201 12.17 20.35 18.05
N ASP A 202 12.04 21.59 18.53
CA ASP A 202 10.84 22.46 18.51
C ASP A 202 9.96 22.53 19.78
N GLU A 203 10.53 22.41 20.99
CA GLU A 203 10.06 23.27 22.09
C GLU A 203 11.04 24.44 22.26
N PRO A 204 10.63 25.70 22.01
CA PRO A 204 11.50 26.84 22.29
C PRO A 204 11.73 26.93 23.81
N PRO A 205 12.93 27.32 24.26
CA PRO A 205 13.20 27.47 25.68
C PRO A 205 12.46 28.72 26.20
N PHE A 206 11.44 28.46 27.03
CA PHE A 206 10.71 29.34 27.94
C PHE A 206 9.93 30.53 27.34
#